data_AF-A0A3R6NEN7-F1
#
_entry.id   AF-A0A3R6NEN7-F1
#
_cell.length_a   1.000
_cell.length_b   1.000
_cell.length_c   1.000
_cell.angle_alpha   90.00
_cell.angle_beta   90.00
_cell.angle_gamma   90.00
#
_symmetry.space_group_name_H-M   'P 1'
#
loop_
_entity.id
_entity.type
_entity.pdbx_description
1 polymer ?
#
loop_
_entity_poly.entity_id
_entity_poly.type
_entity_poly.pdbx_seq_one_letter_code
_entity_poly.pdbx_strand_id
1 'polypeptide(L)' 'MPGNYNDENDYTLNEQMEFAAFMCDSLEAAGIPFAVNSDTKFYDRENGVWMEEMAPLRQLIWAD' A
#
# COMPACT_ATOMS: atom_id res chain seq x y z
N MET A 1 9.30 7.38 -23.30
CA MET A 1 7.88 7.47 -23.68
C MET A 1 7.34 8.78 -23.13
N PRO A 2 6.65 9.62 -23.92
CA PRO A 2 5.98 10.79 -23.38
C PRO A 2 4.73 10.31 -22.64
N GLY A 3 4.77 10.38 -21.31
CA GLY A 3 3.71 9.85 -20.46
C GLY A 3 4.24 9.56 -19.07
N ASN A 4 4.78 10.59 -18.42
CA ASN A 4 4.91 10.55 -16.97
C ASN A 4 3.49 10.77 -16.39
N TYR A 5 2.67 9.73 -16.40
CA TYR A 5 1.28 9.78 -15.89
C TYR A 5 1.21 9.97 -14.36
N ASN A 6 2.36 9.98 -13.69
CA ASN A 6 2.48 10.00 -12.24
C ASN A 6 3.13 11.27 -11.68
N ASP A 7 3.36 12.31 -12.49
CA ASP A 7 4.06 13.53 -12.05
C ASP A 7 3.31 14.34 -10.96
N GLU A 8 2.13 13.89 -10.52
CA GLU A 8 1.33 14.53 -9.46
C GLU A 8 0.61 13.52 -8.54
N ASN A 9 0.98 12.22 -8.60
CA ASN A 9 0.26 11.16 -7.87
C ASN A 9 0.84 10.90 -6.46
N ASP A 10 1.17 11.98 -5.76
CA ASP A 10 1.69 11.94 -4.39
C ASP A 10 0.51 11.94 -3.40
N TYR A 11 0.01 10.74 -3.09
CA TYR A 11 -0.97 10.57 -2.03
C TYR A 11 -0.29 10.62 -0.67
N THR A 12 -0.86 11.39 0.24
CA THR A 12 -0.50 11.33 1.65
C THR A 12 -0.70 9.92 2.21
N LEU A 13 0.03 9.57 3.26
CA LEU A 13 -0.15 8.28 3.94
C LEU A 13 -1.61 8.04 4.36
N ASN A 14 -2.31 9.10 4.79
CA ASN A 14 -3.72 9.02 5.16
C ASN A 14 -4.62 8.67 3.97
N GLU A 15 -4.43 9.31 2.81
CA GLU A 15 -5.20 8.97 1.60
C GLU A 15 -4.96 7.52 1.16
N GLN A 16 -3.71 7.04 1.29
CA GLN A 16 -3.38 5.65 1.01
C GLN A 16 -4.08 4.69 2.00
N MET A 17 -4.16 5.05 3.27
CA MET A 17 -4.84 4.27 4.31
C MET A 17 -6.36 4.21 4.09
N GLU A 18 -7.00 5.33 3.77
CA GLU A 18 -8.45 5.36 3.45
C GLU A 18 -8.77 4.46 2.25
N PHE A 19 -7.98 4.55 1.18
CA PHE A 19 -8.16 3.70 0.01
C PHE A 19 -7.91 2.22 0.32
N ALA A 20 -6.84 1.91 1.06
CA ALA A 20 -6.51 0.54 1.42
C ALA A 20 -7.60 -0.10 2.30
N ALA A 21 -8.17 0.64 3.25
CA ALA A 21 -9.25 0.15 4.11
C ALA A 21 -10.46 -0.26 3.27
N PHE A 22 -10.91 0.66 2.40
CA PHE A 22 -12.03 0.38 1.49
C PHE A 22 -11.79 -0.86 0.62
N MET A 23 -10.57 -1.01 0.07
CA MET A 23 -10.22 -2.15 -0.78
C MET A 23 -10.18 -3.47 0.00
N CYS A 24 -9.57 -3.48 1.19
CA CYS A 24 -9.51 -4.68 2.04
C CYS A 24 -10.92 -5.13 2.42
N ASP A 25 -11.76 -4.22 2.94
CA ASP A 25 -13.15 -4.51 3.32
C ASP A 25 -13.96 -5.05 2.15
N SER A 26 -13.82 -4.42 0.97
CA SER A 26 -14.57 -4.80 -0.23
C SER A 26 -14.17 -6.19 -0.74
N LEU A 27 -12.88 -6.52 -0.72
CA LEU A 27 -12.35 -7.81 -1.18
C LEU A 27 -12.67 -8.91 -0.17
N GLU A 28 -12.56 -8.63 1.13
CA GLU A 28 -12.95 -9.56 2.19
C GLU A 28 -14.45 -9.88 2.13
N ALA A 29 -15.32 -8.86 2.02
CA ALA A 29 -16.76 -9.06 1.88
C ALA A 29 -17.13 -9.88 0.64
N ALA A 30 -16.33 -9.79 -0.42
CA ALA A 30 -16.49 -10.59 -1.64
C ALA A 30 -15.84 -11.98 -1.58
N GLY A 31 -15.08 -12.30 -0.51
CA GLY A 31 -14.31 -13.54 -0.40
C GLY A 31 -13.17 -13.65 -1.40
N ILE A 32 -12.63 -12.52 -1.89
CA ILE A 32 -11.57 -12.47 -2.89
C ILE A 32 -10.22 -12.32 -2.18
N PRO A 33 -9.32 -13.32 -2.27
CA PRO A 33 -7.99 -13.19 -1.71
C PRO A 33 -7.17 -12.15 -2.51
N PHE A 34 -6.34 -11.39 -1.80
CA PHE A 34 -5.46 -10.39 -2.41
C PHE A 34 -4.05 -10.43 -1.83
N ALA A 35 -3.13 -9.82 -2.57
CA ALA A 35 -1.74 -9.63 -2.17
C ALA A 35 -1.30 -8.22 -2.54
N VAL A 36 -0.47 -7.61 -1.69
CA VAL A 36 0.09 -6.27 -1.95
C VAL A 36 1.52 -6.42 -2.45
N ASN A 37 1.85 -5.70 -3.51
CA ASN A 37 3.22 -5.58 -3.96
C ASN A 37 4.02 -4.76 -2.95
N SER A 38 5.00 -5.40 -2.29
CA SER A 38 5.82 -4.77 -1.26
C SER A 38 7.02 -3.98 -1.81
N ASP A 39 7.39 -4.21 -3.08
CA ASP A 39 8.60 -3.64 -3.67
C ASP A 39 8.50 -2.12 -3.74
N THR A 40 9.60 -1.42 -3.44
CA THR A 40 9.78 0.05 -3.47
C THR A 40 8.94 0.89 -2.49
N LYS A 41 7.79 0.42 -2.00
CA LYS A 41 6.92 1.19 -1.08
C LYS A 41 6.98 0.71 0.35
N PHE A 42 7.02 -0.60 0.58
CA PHE A 42 6.94 -1.15 1.94
C PHE A 42 8.26 -1.71 2.43
N TYR A 43 9.06 -2.26 1.51
CA TYR A 43 10.28 -2.98 1.85
C TYR A 43 11.46 -2.46 1.04
N ASP A 44 12.53 -2.09 1.74
CA ASP A 44 13.83 -1.81 1.16
C ASP A 44 14.56 -3.14 0.97
N ARG A 45 14.62 -3.61 -0.28
CA ARG A 45 15.28 -4.86 -0.64
C ARG A 45 16.80 -4.79 -0.51
N GLU A 46 17.42 -3.63 -0.70
CA GLU A 46 18.87 -3.48 -0.67
C GLU A 46 19.39 -3.62 0.75
N ASN A 47 18.69 -3.01 1.71
CA ASN A 47 19.05 -3.06 3.13
C ASN A 47 18.32 -4.17 3.91
N GLY A 48 17.32 -4.81 3.30
CA GLY A 48 16.58 -5.93 3.91
C GLY A 48 15.64 -5.50 5.05
N VAL A 49 15.14 -4.26 5.02
CA VAL A 49 14.34 -3.67 6.10
C VAL A 49 12.98 -3.18 5.64
N TRP A 50 12.00 -3.20 6.54
CA TRP A 50 10.71 -2.57 6.30
C TRP A 50 10.81 -1.05 6.47
N MET A 51 10.14 -0.30 5.59
CA MET A 51 10.07 1.15 5.70
C MET A 51 9.20 1.56 6.90
N GLU A 52 9.76 2.22 7.91
CA GLU A 52 9.01 2.59 9.12
C GLU A 52 7.85 3.53 8.84
N GLU A 53 8.02 4.46 7.89
CA GLU A 53 6.98 5.42 7.47
C GLU A 53 5.68 4.73 7.02
N MET A 54 5.79 3.55 6.40
CA MET A 54 4.64 2.80 5.90
C MET A 54 4.08 1.80 6.93
N ALA A 55 4.62 1.74 8.15
CA ALA A 55 4.13 0.84 9.19
C ALA A 55 2.63 1.00 9.49
N PRO A 56 2.06 2.23 9.55
CA PRO A 56 0.61 2.39 9.76
C PRO A 56 -0.22 1.74 8.66
N LEU A 57 0.18 1.91 7.39
CA LEU A 57 -0.52 1.32 6.25
C LEU A 57 -0.39 -0.22 6.23
N ARG A 58 0.79 -0.76 6.61
CA ARG A 58 0.96 -2.22 6.73
C ARG A 58 0.09 -2.81 7.83
N GLN A 59 0.01 -2.15 8.98
CA GLN A 59 -0.85 -2.59 10.07
C GLN A 59 -2.31 -2.55 9.65
N LEU A 60 -2.75 -1.53 8.91
CA LEU A 60 -4.11 -1.47 8.40
C LEU A 60 -4.46 -2.65 7.48
N ILE A 61 -3.54 -3.07 6.61
CA ILE A 61 -3.78 -4.13 5.61
C ILE A 61 -3.69 -5.53 6.23
N TRP A 62 -2.83 -5.73 7.24
CA TRP A 62 -2.45 -7.07 7.72
C TRP A 62 -2.53 -7.27 9.25
N ALA A 63 -3.04 -6.32 10.02
CA ALA A 63 -3.21 -6.56 11.45
C ALA A 63 -4.40 -7.49 11.70
N ASP A 64 -4.13 -8.58 12.44
CA ASP A 64 -5.13 -9.36 13.16
C ASP A 64 -5.71 -8.57 14.35
#